data_AF-A0A7X8LBB5-F1
#
_entry.id   AF-A0A7X8LBB5-F1
#
_cell.length_a   1.000
_cell.length_b   1.000
_cell.length_c   1.000
_cell.angle_alpha   90.00
_cell.angle_beta   90.00
_cell.angle_gamma   90.00
#
_symmetry.space_group_name_H-M   'P 1'
#
loop_
_entity.id
_entity.type
_entity.pdbx_description
1 polymer ?
#
loop_
_entity_poly.entity_id
_entity_poly.type
_entity_poly.pdbx_seq_one_letter_code
_entity_poly.pdbx_strand_id
1 'polypeptide(L)'
;MVNIKRHPEYLKEQKKKYGLYTFITFLIMIANYTFGLWLTKTPKNIFTIIAVFFILGVAQVGVRLIIYIPYKDPNAKWFDEFKDLPNYYALWNSALITNGQKNAFFDSILIGDSKVYCLCQDTPKNPKKAEDVMTYIFQRKGLENSLYFAYGNQNIKELISNLKEKKIVDPSQQEEFIQILSQHSL
;
A
#
# COMPACT_ATOMS: atom_id res chain seq x y z
N MET A 1 -18.35 14.10 -5.88
CA MET A 1 -16.91 13.89 -5.67
C MET A 1 -16.68 12.87 -4.59
N VAL A 2 -16.38 11.64 -5.01
CA VAL A 2 -15.96 10.52 -4.16
C VAL A 2 -15.00 10.94 -3.05
N ASN A 3 -15.15 10.35 -1.87
CA ASN A 3 -14.27 10.59 -0.74
C ASN A 3 -12.93 9.87 -0.97
N ILE A 4 -11.92 10.60 -1.44
CA ILE A 4 -10.58 10.06 -1.70
C ILE A 4 -9.82 9.98 -0.36
N LYS A 5 -9.56 8.76 0.10
CA LYS A 5 -8.85 8.52 1.37
C LYS A 5 -7.33 8.49 1.22
N ARG A 6 -6.81 8.23 0.01
CA ARG A 6 -5.37 8.14 -0.26
C ARG A 6 -4.97 8.96 -1.48
N HIS A 7 -3.87 9.71 -1.34
CA HIS A 7 -3.34 10.58 -2.40
C HIS A 7 -3.00 9.76 -3.67
N PRO A 8 -3.27 10.29 -4.88
CA PRO A 8 -2.99 9.61 -6.15
C PRO A 8 -1.53 9.19 -6.37
N GLU A 9 -0.56 9.93 -5.81
CA GLU A 9 0.88 9.66 -5.97
C GLU A 9 1.49 8.95 -4.74
N TYR A 10 0.69 8.21 -3.98
CA TYR A 10 1.12 7.63 -2.72
C TYR A 10 2.37 6.74 -2.82
N LEU A 11 2.43 5.78 -3.75
CA LEU A 11 3.58 4.88 -3.84
C LEU A 11 4.84 5.61 -4.26
N LYS A 12 4.72 6.57 -5.17
CA LYS A 12 5.83 7.46 -5.58
C LYS A 12 6.37 8.26 -4.40
N GLU A 13 5.49 8.84 -3.59
CA GLU A 13 5.88 9.55 -2.35
C GLU A 13 6.56 8.62 -1.36
N GLN A 14 6.03 7.41 -1.14
CA GLN A 14 6.65 6.44 -0.23
C GLN A 14 8.02 5.97 -0.73
N LYS A 15 8.18 5.67 -2.02
CA LYS A 15 9.48 5.32 -2.60
C LYS A 15 10.51 6.43 -2.37
N LYS A 16 10.12 7.69 -2.60
CA LYS A 16 10.99 8.83 -2.35
C LYS A 16 11.36 8.96 -0.87
N LYS A 17 10.38 8.85 0.02
CA LYS A 17 10.56 8.94 1.47
C LYS A 17 11.48 7.85 2.01
N TYR A 18 11.18 6.58 1.74
CA TYR A 18 11.99 5.46 2.22
C TYR A 18 13.33 5.36 1.50
N GLY A 19 13.42 5.80 0.24
CA GLY A 19 14.69 5.97 -0.46
C GLY A 19 15.60 6.98 0.25
N LEU A 20 15.06 8.16 0.57
CA LEU A 20 15.79 9.19 1.30
C LEU A 20 16.19 8.73 2.69
N TYR A 21 15.28 8.09 3.44
CA TYR A 21 15.58 7.60 4.79
C TYR A 21 16.63 6.50 4.80
N THR A 22 16.56 5.55 3.85
CA THR A 22 17.57 4.50 3.69
C THR A 22 18.93 5.14 3.41
N PHE A 23 18.98 6.11 2.49
CA PHE A 23 20.19 6.80 2.12
C PHE A 23 20.81 7.58 3.30
N ILE A 24 20.02 8.38 4.02
CA ILE A 24 20.50 9.14 5.20
C ILE A 24 21.01 8.21 6.28
N THR A 25 20.26 7.16 6.62
CA THR A 25 20.64 6.20 7.67
C THR A 25 21.92 5.45 7.28
N PHE A 26 22.05 5.08 6.00
CA PHE A 26 23.26 4.47 5.46
C PHE A 26 24.45 5.42 5.54
N LEU A 27 24.28 6.71 5.22
CA LEU A 27 25.35 7.70 5.36
C LEU A 27 25.80 7.87 6.82
N ILE A 28 24.88 7.89 7.77
CA ILE A 28 25.20 7.96 9.20
C ILE A 28 26.03 6.75 9.63
N MET A 29 25.65 5.55 9.18
CA MET A 29 26.40 4.32 9.44
C MET A 29 27.83 4.40 8.89
N ILE A 30 27.98 4.78 7.62
CA ILE A 30 29.28 4.91 6.97
C ILE A 30 30.14 5.99 7.63
N ALA A 31 29.56 7.13 7.97
CA ALA A 31 30.26 8.21 8.66
C ALA A 31 30.81 7.78 10.03
N ASN A 32 30.03 7.02 10.81
CA ASN A 32 30.51 6.47 12.08
C ASN A 32 31.70 5.52 11.88
N TYR A 33 31.60 4.63 10.90
CA TYR A 33 32.68 3.68 10.60
C TYR A 33 33.96 4.39 10.13
N THR A 34 33.85 5.32 9.19
CA THR A 34 35.01 6.05 8.64
C THR A 34 35.64 6.97 9.67
N PHE A 35 34.83 7.65 10.50
CA PHE A 35 35.31 8.48 11.61
C PHE A 35 36.09 7.64 12.62
N GLY A 36 35.56 6.48 13.01
CA GLY A 36 36.27 5.56 13.89
C GLY A 36 37.60 5.08 13.32
N LEU A 37 37.61 4.68 12.05
CA LEU A 37 38.83 4.24 11.36
C LEU A 37 39.87 5.36 11.27
N TRP A 38 39.43 6.59 10.99
CA TRP A 38 40.32 7.75 10.92
C TRP A 38 40.96 8.07 12.28
N LEU A 39 40.16 8.02 13.36
CA LEU A 39 40.62 8.33 14.72
C LEU A 39 41.55 7.26 15.29
N THR A 40 41.18 5.98 15.18
CA THR A 40 41.93 4.88 15.82
C THR A 40 42.93 4.21 14.88
N LYS A 41 42.87 4.49 13.58
CA LYS A 41 43.67 3.85 12.52
C LYS A 41 43.55 2.31 12.47
N THR A 42 42.50 1.77 13.10
CA THR A 42 42.22 0.33 13.17
C THR A 42 40.72 0.08 13.16
N PRO A 43 40.23 -0.95 12.45
CA PRO A 43 38.80 -1.32 12.46
C PRO A 43 38.36 -2.02 13.75
N LYS A 44 39.28 -2.35 14.67
CA LYS A 44 38.96 -2.98 15.96
C LYS A 44 38.62 -1.93 17.02
N ASN A 45 37.59 -1.12 16.76
CA ASN A 45 37.18 -0.03 17.64
C ASN A 45 35.66 -0.06 17.93
N ILE A 46 35.25 0.72 18.92
CA ILE A 46 33.84 0.82 19.34
C ILE A 46 32.92 1.39 18.25
N PHE A 47 33.42 2.28 17.39
CA PHE A 47 32.63 2.87 16.29
C PHE A 47 32.26 1.82 15.24
N THR A 48 33.12 0.83 15.00
CA THR A 48 32.79 -0.30 14.13
C THR A 48 31.66 -1.14 14.72
N ILE A 49 31.63 -1.35 16.04
CA ILE A 49 30.51 -2.03 16.72
C ILE A 49 29.23 -1.22 16.58
N ILE A 50 29.29 0.10 16.80
CA ILE A 50 28.15 1.02 16.62
C ILE A 50 27.64 0.98 15.17
N ALA A 51 28.53 1.00 14.18
CA ALA A 51 28.17 0.92 12.77
C ALA A 51 27.46 -0.41 12.44
N VAL A 52 27.88 -1.53 13.05
CA VAL A 52 27.19 -2.82 12.90
C VAL A 52 25.77 -2.76 13.44
N PHE A 53 25.53 -2.09 14.57
CA PHE A 53 24.16 -1.90 15.08
C PHE A 53 23.29 -1.06 14.12
N PHE A 54 23.86 -0.07 13.44
CA PHE A 54 23.14 0.71 12.44
C PHE A 54 22.70 -0.12 11.21
N ILE A 55 23.36 -1.24 10.90
CA ILE A 55 22.96 -2.13 9.78
C ILE A 55 21.51 -2.58 9.94
N LEU A 56 21.06 -2.88 11.16
CA LEU A 56 19.69 -3.32 11.41
C LEU A 56 18.67 -2.21 11.06
N GLY A 57 18.96 -0.96 11.44
CA GLY A 57 18.13 0.19 11.10
C GLY A 57 18.09 0.46 9.59
N VAL A 58 19.25 0.41 8.93
CA VAL A 58 19.34 0.55 7.46
C VAL A 58 18.54 -0.56 6.76
N ALA A 59 18.68 -1.81 7.19
CA ALA A 59 17.96 -2.94 6.63
C ALA A 59 16.44 -2.80 6.81
N GLN A 60 15.98 -2.39 8.01
CA GLN A 60 14.54 -2.22 8.29
C GLN A 60 13.89 -1.18 7.38
N VAL A 61 14.55 -0.04 7.15
CA VAL A 61 14.04 1.00 6.25
C VAL A 61 14.21 0.60 4.78
N GLY A 62 15.32 -0.03 4.43
CA GLY A 62 15.62 -0.48 3.07
C GLY A 62 14.67 -1.56 2.56
N VAL A 63 14.27 -2.51 3.40
CA VAL A 63 13.28 -3.54 3.03
C VAL A 63 11.94 -2.92 2.64
N ARG A 64 11.50 -1.84 3.30
CA ARG A 64 10.26 -1.13 2.92
C ARG A 64 10.36 -0.57 1.51
N LEU A 65 11.48 0.06 1.16
CA LEU A 65 11.71 0.53 -0.21
C LEU A 65 11.63 -0.63 -1.21
N ILE A 66 12.31 -1.74 -0.93
CA ILE A 66 12.32 -2.93 -1.80
C ILE A 66 10.90 -3.44 -2.05
N ILE A 67 10.05 -3.46 -1.01
CA ILE A 67 8.65 -3.85 -1.13
C ILE A 67 7.86 -2.93 -2.06
N TYR A 68 8.09 -1.61 -2.03
CA TYR A 68 7.36 -0.69 -2.92
C TYR A 68 7.86 -0.69 -4.37
N ILE A 69 9.15 -0.97 -4.63
CA ILE A 69 9.78 -0.90 -5.96
C ILE A 69 8.92 -1.50 -7.10
N PRO A 70 8.41 -2.74 -7.00
CA PRO A 70 7.71 -3.39 -8.11
C PRO A 70 6.33 -2.79 -8.44
N TYR A 71 5.74 -2.00 -7.53
CA TYR A 71 4.39 -1.46 -7.68
C TYR A 71 4.42 -0.03 -8.20
N LYS A 72 3.42 0.39 -8.97
CA LYS A 72 3.32 1.75 -9.51
C LYS A 72 1.94 2.31 -9.19
N ASP A 73 1.88 3.62 -8.98
CA ASP A 73 0.58 4.29 -8.85
C ASP A 73 -0.17 4.24 -10.20
N PRO A 74 -1.51 4.15 -10.16
CA PRO A 74 -2.36 4.26 -11.34
C PRO A 74 -2.18 5.61 -12.05
N ASN A 75 -2.39 5.64 -13.37
CA ASN A 75 -2.34 6.87 -14.16
C ASN A 75 -3.46 7.86 -13.78
N ALA A 76 -3.25 9.16 -13.98
CA ALA A 76 -4.24 10.22 -13.75
C ALA A 76 -5.63 9.94 -14.37
N LYS A 77 -5.66 9.35 -15.58
CA LYS A 77 -6.91 8.98 -16.27
C LYS A 77 -7.76 7.95 -15.53
N TRP A 78 -7.14 7.14 -14.68
CA TRP A 78 -7.85 6.17 -13.83
C TRP A 78 -8.79 6.86 -12.87
N PHE A 79 -8.34 7.97 -12.26
CA PHE A 79 -9.14 8.70 -11.29
C PHE A 79 -10.35 9.38 -11.93
N ASP A 80 -10.27 9.72 -13.23
CA ASP A 80 -11.40 10.28 -13.96
C ASP A 80 -12.60 9.31 -13.99
N GLU A 81 -12.35 8.00 -13.99
CA GLU A 81 -13.42 6.98 -13.98
C GLU A 81 -14.26 7.01 -12.70
N PHE A 82 -13.69 7.50 -11.59
CA PHE A 82 -14.35 7.56 -10.28
C PHE A 82 -14.91 8.95 -9.95
N LYS A 83 -14.69 9.99 -10.76
CA LYS A 83 -15.12 11.36 -10.44
C LYS A 83 -16.64 11.50 -10.29
N ASP A 84 -17.36 10.76 -11.12
CA ASP A 84 -18.83 10.78 -11.18
C ASP A 84 -19.49 9.89 -10.14
N LEU A 85 -18.72 9.09 -9.40
CA LEU A 85 -19.30 8.24 -8.36
C LEU A 85 -19.81 9.12 -7.21
N PRO A 86 -20.93 8.73 -6.60
CA PRO A 86 -21.47 9.46 -5.46
C PRO A 86 -20.49 9.52 -4.28
N ASN A 87 -20.57 10.59 -3.46
CA ASN A 87 -19.70 10.79 -2.29
C ASN A 87 -19.79 9.68 -1.23
N TYR A 88 -20.80 8.81 -1.33
CA TYR A 88 -21.02 7.72 -0.40
C TYR A 88 -20.00 6.60 -0.53
N TYR A 89 -19.28 6.49 -1.64
CA TYR A 89 -18.16 5.55 -1.77
C TYR A 89 -16.87 6.21 -1.30
N ALA A 90 -16.03 5.44 -0.59
CA ALA A 90 -14.67 5.84 -0.28
C ALA A 90 -13.70 5.17 -1.25
N LEU A 91 -12.78 5.95 -1.83
CA LEU A 91 -11.78 5.46 -2.76
C LEU A 91 -10.41 5.43 -2.09
N TRP A 92 -9.84 4.23 -2.06
CA TRP A 92 -8.50 3.97 -1.56
C TRP A 92 -7.57 3.64 -2.71
N ASN A 93 -6.65 4.54 -3.02
CA ASN A 93 -5.76 4.41 -4.17
C ASN A 93 -4.47 3.69 -3.84
N SER A 94 -3.87 3.08 -4.86
CA SER A 94 -2.57 2.40 -4.80
C SER A 94 -2.47 1.51 -3.56
N ALA A 95 -3.44 0.60 -3.42
CA ALA A 95 -3.66 -0.18 -2.22
C ALA A 95 -2.68 -1.36 -2.19
N LEU A 96 -1.53 -1.15 -1.54
CA LEU A 96 -0.62 -2.20 -1.15
C LEU A 96 -0.99 -2.72 0.26
N ILE A 97 -1.54 -3.92 0.30
CA ILE A 97 -2.06 -4.58 1.50
C ILE A 97 -1.18 -5.79 1.83
N THR A 98 -0.96 -6.07 3.12
CA THR A 98 -0.18 -7.23 3.55
C THR A 98 -0.91 -8.03 4.64
N ASN A 99 -0.74 -9.34 4.62
CA ASN A 99 -1.10 -10.21 5.75
C ASN A 99 0.12 -10.58 6.62
N GLY A 100 1.24 -9.89 6.44
CA GLY A 100 2.52 -10.15 7.12
C GLY A 100 3.41 -11.19 6.43
N GLN A 101 2.86 -12.02 5.55
CA GLN A 101 3.64 -13.01 4.77
C GLN A 101 3.66 -12.70 3.28
N LYS A 102 2.53 -12.23 2.74
CA LYS A 102 2.32 -11.94 1.33
C LYS A 102 1.73 -10.55 1.19
N ASN A 103 2.08 -9.90 0.08
CA ASN A 103 1.56 -8.60 -0.29
C ASN A 103 0.58 -8.75 -1.45
N ALA A 104 -0.53 -8.02 -1.37
CA ALA A 104 -1.51 -7.84 -2.43
C ALA A 104 -1.50 -6.38 -2.86
N PHE A 105 -1.60 -6.14 -4.16
CA PHE A 105 -1.66 -4.81 -4.72
C PHE A 105 -2.91 -4.67 -5.58
N PHE A 106 -3.63 -3.58 -5.36
CA PHE A 106 -4.76 -3.15 -6.17
C PHE A 106 -4.56 -1.69 -6.57
N ASP A 107 -4.92 -1.34 -7.80
CA ASP A 107 -4.82 0.03 -8.30
C ASP A 107 -5.73 0.95 -7.49
N SER A 108 -6.95 0.49 -7.22
CA SER A 108 -7.85 1.13 -6.26
C SER A 108 -8.72 0.11 -5.54
N ILE A 109 -9.10 0.42 -4.32
CA ILE A 109 -10.16 -0.25 -3.58
C ILE A 109 -11.29 0.76 -3.40
N LEU A 110 -12.48 0.42 -3.90
CA LEU A 110 -13.70 1.19 -3.67
C LEU A 110 -14.47 0.55 -2.52
N ILE A 111 -14.83 1.35 -1.52
CA ILE A 111 -15.43 0.87 -0.28
C ILE A 111 -16.85 1.41 -0.21
N GLY A 112 -17.84 0.52 -0.29
CA GLY A 112 -19.25 0.84 -0.03
C GLY A 112 -19.66 0.51 1.41
N ASP A 113 -20.97 0.48 1.66
CA ASP A 113 -21.55 0.02 2.94
C ASP A 113 -21.43 -1.49 3.12
N SER A 114 -21.73 -2.24 2.06
CA SER A 114 -21.95 -3.69 2.11
C SER A 114 -20.83 -4.48 1.45
N LYS A 115 -20.11 -3.84 0.53
CA LYS A 115 -19.06 -4.46 -0.27
C LYS A 115 -17.83 -3.60 -0.42
N VAL A 116 -16.69 -4.27 -0.51
CA VAL A 116 -15.38 -3.73 -0.83
C VAL A 116 -14.98 -4.26 -2.19
N TYR A 117 -14.78 -3.35 -3.14
CA TYR A 117 -14.44 -3.66 -4.52
C TYR A 117 -12.94 -3.44 -4.74
N CYS A 118 -12.20 -4.51 -4.96
CA CYS A 118 -10.77 -4.51 -5.23
C CYS A 118 -10.55 -4.46 -6.75
N LEU A 119 -9.93 -3.39 -7.26
CA LEU A 119 -9.88 -3.08 -8.68
C LEU A 119 -8.43 -3.03 -9.18
N CYS A 120 -8.14 -3.71 -10.30
CA CYS A 120 -6.91 -3.51 -11.07
C CYS A 120 -7.20 -3.31 -12.56
N GLN A 121 -6.58 -2.29 -13.16
CA GLN A 121 -6.66 -1.97 -14.59
C GLN A 121 -6.22 -3.15 -15.45
N ASP A 122 -5.10 -3.74 -15.06
CA ASP A 122 -4.51 -4.91 -15.72
C ASP A 122 -4.80 -6.16 -14.90
N THR A 123 -5.07 -7.28 -15.58
CA THR A 123 -5.16 -8.57 -14.92
C THR A 123 -3.79 -8.95 -14.36
N PRO A 124 -3.63 -9.09 -13.04
CA PRO A 124 -2.34 -9.43 -12.45
C PRO A 124 -1.92 -10.83 -12.91
N LYS A 125 -0.60 -11.08 -13.00
CA LYS A 125 -0.05 -12.39 -13.42
C LYS A 125 -0.54 -13.55 -12.55
N ASN A 126 -0.85 -13.30 -11.29
CA ASN A 126 -1.43 -14.28 -10.38
C ASN A 126 -2.49 -13.60 -9.49
N PRO A 127 -3.76 -13.51 -9.96
CA PRO A 127 -4.83 -12.83 -9.24
C PRO A 127 -5.16 -13.52 -7.92
N LYS A 128 -5.17 -14.86 -7.91
CA LYS A 128 -5.45 -15.68 -6.72
C LYS A 128 -4.58 -15.29 -5.53
N LYS A 129 -3.29 -15.02 -5.75
CA LYS A 129 -2.39 -14.61 -4.65
C LYS A 129 -2.86 -13.31 -3.97
N ALA A 130 -3.36 -12.34 -4.73
CA ALA A 130 -3.86 -11.08 -4.17
C ALA A 130 -5.23 -11.26 -3.51
N GLU A 131 -6.10 -12.06 -4.12
CA GLU A 131 -7.41 -12.42 -3.58
C GLU A 131 -7.26 -13.18 -2.25
N ASP A 132 -6.37 -14.17 -2.16
CA ASP A 132 -6.11 -14.96 -0.95
C ASP A 132 -5.72 -14.08 0.24
N VAL A 133 -4.91 -13.04 0.01
CA VAL A 133 -4.47 -12.11 1.06
C VAL A 133 -5.66 -11.29 1.58
N MET A 134 -6.48 -10.74 0.68
CA MET A 134 -7.65 -9.96 1.05
C MET A 134 -8.69 -10.82 1.75
N THR A 135 -8.99 -11.98 1.18
CA THR A 135 -9.91 -12.96 1.74
C THR A 135 -9.46 -13.38 3.13
N TYR A 136 -8.17 -13.69 3.34
CA TYR A 136 -7.64 -14.00 4.66
C TYR A 136 -7.86 -12.88 5.68
N ILE A 137 -7.62 -11.61 5.30
CA ILE A 137 -7.81 -10.46 6.20
C ILE A 137 -9.28 -10.32 6.61
N PHE A 138 -10.21 -10.43 5.65
CA PHE A 138 -11.65 -10.25 5.90
C PHE A 138 -12.30 -11.46 6.56
N GLN A 139 -11.86 -12.69 6.27
CA GLN A 139 -12.30 -13.93 6.92
C GLN A 139 -12.04 -13.90 8.43
N ARG A 140 -10.88 -13.38 8.85
CA ARG A 140 -10.54 -13.23 10.28
C ARG A 140 -11.45 -12.27 11.03
N LYS A 141 -12.25 -11.49 10.31
CA LYS A 141 -13.25 -10.56 10.84
C LYS A 141 -14.69 -11.02 10.59
N GLY A 142 -14.89 -12.19 9.96
CA GLY A 142 -16.22 -12.69 9.60
C GLY A 142 -16.89 -11.96 8.43
N LEU A 143 -16.11 -11.27 7.58
CA LEU A 143 -16.61 -10.36 6.54
C LEU A 143 -16.30 -10.87 5.11
N GLU A 144 -16.09 -12.17 4.92
CA GLU A 144 -15.65 -12.77 3.65
C GLU A 144 -16.57 -12.47 2.45
N ASN A 145 -17.89 -12.40 2.67
CA ASN A 145 -18.87 -12.15 1.62
C ASN A 145 -18.95 -10.70 1.14
N SER A 146 -18.20 -9.79 1.78
CA SER A 146 -18.15 -8.37 1.41
C SER A 146 -17.15 -8.08 0.28
N LEU A 147 -16.26 -9.00 -0.06
CA LEU A 147 -15.23 -8.77 -1.07
C LEU A 147 -15.74 -9.01 -2.50
N TYR A 148 -15.37 -8.12 -3.40
CA TYR A 148 -15.55 -8.28 -4.84
C TYR A 148 -14.28 -7.89 -5.59
N PHE A 149 -13.84 -8.72 -6.54
CA PHE A 149 -12.63 -8.49 -7.31
C PHE A 149 -12.99 -8.21 -8.77
N ALA A 150 -12.48 -7.11 -9.33
CA ALA A 150 -12.61 -6.78 -10.74
C ALA A 150 -11.26 -6.47 -11.37
N TYR A 151 -11.03 -7.09 -12.52
CA TYR A 151 -9.81 -6.95 -13.30
C TYR A 151 -10.16 -6.54 -14.72
N GLY A 152 -9.34 -5.68 -15.31
CA GLY A 152 -9.54 -5.22 -16.68
C GLY A 152 -10.40 -3.96 -16.75
N ASN A 153 -9.92 -2.97 -17.51
CA ASN A 153 -10.60 -1.68 -17.67
C ASN A 153 -12.06 -1.77 -18.12
N GLN A 154 -12.42 -2.73 -18.98
CA GLN A 154 -13.81 -2.86 -19.45
C GLN A 154 -14.76 -3.30 -18.32
N ASN A 155 -14.39 -4.36 -17.60
CA ASN A 155 -15.18 -4.88 -16.48
C ASN A 155 -15.34 -3.84 -15.36
N ILE A 156 -14.30 -3.05 -15.13
CA ILE A 156 -14.32 -1.99 -14.10
C ILE A 156 -15.25 -0.85 -14.52
N LYS A 157 -15.22 -0.42 -15.78
CA LYS A 157 -16.14 0.62 -16.28
C LYS A 157 -17.60 0.20 -16.18
N GLU A 158 -17.90 -1.05 -16.54
CA GLU A 158 -19.24 -1.62 -16.40
C GLU A 158 -19.67 -1.65 -14.93
N LEU A 159 -18.79 -2.13 -14.03
CA LEU A 159 -19.03 -2.13 -12.60
C LEU A 159 -19.31 -0.72 -12.07
N ILE A 160 -18.47 0.27 -12.40
CA ILE A 160 -18.63 1.65 -11.97
C ILE A 160 -19.96 2.22 -12.46
N SER A 161 -20.35 1.94 -13.72
CA SER A 161 -21.63 2.38 -14.27
C SER A 161 -22.81 1.83 -13.45
N ASN A 162 -22.78 0.54 -13.09
CA ASN A 162 -23.80 -0.09 -12.26
C ASN A 162 -23.84 0.47 -10.83
N LEU A 163 -22.70 0.89 -10.29
CA LEU A 163 -22.59 1.45 -8.93
C LEU A 163 -23.06 2.90 -8.84
N LYS A 164 -23.06 3.67 -9.93
CA LYS A 164 -23.57 5.06 -9.96
C LYS A 164 -25.06 5.13 -9.56
N GLU A 165 -25.83 4.11 -9.90
CA GLU A 165 -27.28 4.06 -9.65
C GLU A 165 -27.64 3.59 -8.23
N LYS A 166 -26.67 3.00 -7.50
CA LYS A 166 -26.91 2.39 -6.21
C LYS A 166 -26.63 3.35 -5.05
N LYS A 167 -27.64 3.60 -4.22
CA LYS A 167 -27.49 4.36 -2.96
C LYS A 167 -26.96 3.46 -1.84
N ILE A 168 -26.04 4.00 -1.06
CA ILE A 168 -25.46 3.38 0.14
C ILE A 168 -26.38 3.71 1.34
N VAL A 169 -26.60 2.71 2.20
CA VAL A 169 -27.61 2.68 3.26
C VAL A 169 -26.99 2.74 4.67
N ASP A 170 -25.77 2.23 4.87
CA ASP A 170 -25.11 2.19 6.20
C ASP A 170 -23.67 2.74 6.21
N PRO A 171 -23.44 3.96 6.74
CA PRO A 171 -22.11 4.55 6.88
C PRO A 171 -21.20 3.83 7.89
N SER A 172 -21.75 3.12 8.87
CA SER A 172 -20.97 2.55 9.99
C SER A 172 -20.08 1.40 9.54
N GLN A 173 -20.63 0.54 8.68
CA GLN A 173 -19.92 -0.61 8.12
C GLN A 173 -18.79 -0.17 7.16
N GLN A 174 -18.98 0.94 6.45
CA GLN A 174 -17.94 1.53 5.62
C GLN A 174 -16.72 1.96 6.45
N GLU A 175 -16.92 2.54 7.63
CA GLU A 175 -15.82 2.93 8.52
C GLU A 175 -15.05 1.72 9.04
N GLU A 176 -15.73 0.61 9.36
CA GLU A 176 -15.08 -0.64 9.75
C GLU A 176 -14.17 -1.18 8.63
N PHE A 177 -14.64 -1.19 7.38
CA PHE A 177 -13.81 -1.59 6.23
C PHE A 177 -12.60 -0.69 6.05
N ILE A 178 -12.76 0.62 6.18
CA ILE A 178 -11.65 1.58 6.11
C ILE A 178 -10.64 1.29 7.22
N GLN A 179 -11.10 1.00 8.43
CA GLN A 179 -10.22 0.69 9.56
C GLN A 179 -9.43 -0.58 9.32
N ILE A 180 -10.07 -1.67 8.86
CA ILE A 180 -9.41 -2.93 8.53
C ILE A 180 -8.32 -2.73 7.47
N LEU A 181 -8.65 -2.00 6.39
CA LEU A 181 -7.71 -1.71 5.31
C LEU A 181 -6.54 -0.85 5.80
N SER A 182 -6.78 0.13 6.67
CA SER A 182 -5.72 0.98 7.23
C SER A 182 -4.69 0.20 8.03
N GLN A 183 -5.14 -0.77 8.83
CA GLN A 183 -4.27 -1.59 9.69
C GLN A 183 -3.35 -2.53 8.88
N HIS A 184 -3.78 -2.93 7.68
CA HIS A 184 -3.04 -3.86 6.82
C HIS A 184 -2.37 -3.17 5.64
N SER A 185 -2.52 -1.84 5.53
CA SER A 185 -1.88 -1.05 4.49
C SER A 185 -0.39 -0.82 4.79
N LEU A 186 0.43 -0.95 3.75
CA LEU A 186 1.84 -0.59 3.76
C LEU A 186 2.02 0.89 3.38
#